data_AF-A0A8J6SKC3-F1
#
_entry.id   AF-A0A8J6SKC3-F1
#
_cell.length_a   1.000
_cell.length_b   1.000
_cell.length_c   1.000
_cell.angle_alpha   90.00
_cell.angle_beta   90.00
_cell.angle_gamma   90.00
#
_symmetry.space_group_name_H-M   'P 1'
#
loop_
_entity.id
_entity.type
_entity.pdbx_description
1 polymer ?
#
loop_
_entity_poly.entity_id
_entity_poly.type
_entity_poly.pdbx_seq_one_letter_code
_entity_poly.pdbx_strand_id
1 'polypeptide(L)'
;MQGWILPTLGALVVWGFWGFIPKLTTTYLQPKSAIVYEVVGALILGIIVLVSSRFQLDVHPKGIAFAITTGMLGFLGAFCFLMAVSRGPVTLVATMSALYPVISILLAVFILHESVTLQQSVGIALAILAMILVTA
;
A
#
# COMPACT_ATOMS: atom_id res chain seq x y z
N MET A 1 8.64 23.59 -3.20
CA MET A 1 7.89 22.53 -2.50
C MET A 1 8.87 21.42 -2.13
N GLN A 2 8.77 20.84 -0.93
CA GLN A 2 9.69 19.78 -0.51
C GLN A 2 9.60 18.59 -1.48
N GLY A 3 10.73 18.05 -1.94
CA GLY A 3 10.80 17.10 -3.07
C GLY A 3 10.02 15.79 -2.91
N TRP A 4 9.55 15.48 -1.70
CA TRP A 4 8.78 14.28 -1.40
C TRP A 4 7.26 14.44 -1.61
N ILE A 5 6.73 15.67 -1.70
CA ILE A 5 5.27 15.89 -1.81
C ILE A 5 4.72 15.35 -3.13
N LEU A 6 5.43 15.62 -4.23
CA LEU A 6 5.00 15.21 -5.57
C LEU A 6 4.90 13.68 -5.73
N PRO A 7 5.91 12.86 -5.35
CA PRO A 7 5.76 11.41 -5.41
C PRO A 7 4.68 10.88 -4.46
N THR A 8 4.43 11.51 -3.30
CA THR A 8 3.31 11.14 -2.43
C THR A 8 1.95 11.38 -3.10
N LEU A 9 1.77 12.50 -3.80
CA LEU A 9 0.54 12.75 -4.58
C LEU A 9 0.38 11.77 -5.74
N GLY A 10 1.49 11.41 -6.41
CA GLY A 10 1.49 10.35 -7.43
C GLY A 10 1.04 9.01 -6.85
N ALA A 11 1.59 8.63 -5.68
CA ALA A 11 1.22 7.41 -4.98
C ALA A 11 -0.26 7.41 -4.60
N LEU A 12 -0.80 8.52 -4.08
CA LEU A 12 -2.23 8.66 -3.76
C LEU A 12 -3.12 8.33 -4.96
N VAL A 13 -2.80 8.87 -6.14
CA VAL A 13 -3.58 8.61 -7.37
C VAL A 13 -3.45 7.16 -7.79
N VAL A 14 -2.22 6.63 -7.87
CA VAL A 14 -1.97 5.24 -8.31
C VAL A 14 -2.64 4.25 -7.36
N TRP A 15 -2.56 4.47 -6.05
CA TRP A 15 -3.20 3.63 -5.05
C TRP A 15 -4.72 3.74 -5.07
N GLY A 16 -5.26 4.91 -5.42
CA GLY A 16 -6.69 5.08 -5.67
C GLY A 16 -7.20 4.18 -6.80
N PHE A 17 -6.50 4.16 -7.94
CA PHE A 17 -6.81 3.22 -9.03
C PHE A 17 -6.59 1.76 -8.60
N TRP A 18 -5.50 1.48 -7.88
CA TRP A 18 -5.21 0.15 -7.36
C TRP A 18 -6.26 -0.33 -6.35
N GLY A 19 -6.91 0.55 -5.58
CA GLY A 19 -8.01 0.14 -4.68
C GLY A 19 -9.26 -0.33 -5.42
N PHE A 20 -9.45 0.08 -6.67
CA PHE A 20 -10.62 -0.23 -7.49
C PHE A 20 -10.41 -1.43 -8.44
N ILE A 21 -9.28 -1.46 -9.16
CA ILE A 21 -9.00 -2.47 -10.20
C ILE A 21 -9.12 -3.93 -9.71
N PRO A 22 -8.64 -4.33 -8.50
CA PRO A 22 -8.79 -5.67 -7.96
C PRO A 22 -10.24 -6.13 -7.90
N LYS A 23 -11.21 -5.23 -7.67
CA LYS A 23 -12.62 -5.58 -7.71
C LYS A 23 -13.03 -6.08 -9.10
N LEU A 24 -12.60 -5.37 -10.16
CA LEU A 24 -12.83 -5.80 -11.55
C LEU A 24 -12.12 -7.12 -11.84
N THR A 25 -10.85 -7.25 -11.42
CA THR A 25 -10.07 -8.48 -11.58
C THR A 25 -10.80 -9.69 -10.99
N THR A 26 -11.38 -9.55 -9.78
CA THR A 26 -12.10 -10.63 -9.11
C THR A 26 -13.43 -11.05 -9.75
N THR A 27 -13.95 -10.26 -10.70
CA THR A 27 -15.09 -10.66 -11.54
C THR A 27 -14.70 -11.71 -12.59
N TYR A 28 -13.44 -11.72 -13.01
CA TYR A 28 -12.93 -12.63 -14.06
C TYR A 28 -12.03 -13.73 -13.51
N LEU A 29 -11.27 -13.44 -12.45
CA LEU A 29 -10.25 -14.32 -11.90
C LEU A 29 -10.48 -14.59 -10.42
N GLN A 30 -10.15 -15.80 -9.98
CA GLN A 30 -10.07 -16.09 -8.56
C GLN A 30 -8.89 -15.31 -7.93
N PRO A 31 -9.00 -14.85 -6.66
CA PRO A 31 -7.92 -14.13 -5.96
C PRO A 31 -6.54 -14.81 -6.04
N LYS A 32 -6.51 -16.15 -5.97
CA LYS A 32 -5.28 -16.94 -6.06
C LYS A 32 -4.60 -16.86 -7.43
N SER A 33 -5.37 -16.75 -8.51
CA SER A 33 -4.81 -16.58 -9.86
C SER A 33 -4.45 -15.11 -10.11
N ALA A 34 -5.29 -14.18 -9.63
CA ALA A 34 -5.05 -12.75 -9.75
C ALA A 34 -3.69 -12.34 -9.17
N ILE A 35 -3.36 -12.80 -7.96
CA ILE A 35 -2.08 -12.45 -7.31
C ILE A 35 -0.86 -12.97 -8.10
N VAL A 36 -0.97 -14.10 -8.80
CA VAL A 36 0.11 -14.61 -9.67
C VAL A 36 0.37 -13.66 -10.83
N TYR A 37 -0.68 -13.12 -11.45
CA TYR A 37 -0.53 -12.14 -12.52
C TYR A 37 -0.07 -10.77 -12.01
N GLU A 38 -0.43 -10.37 -10.78
CA GLU A 38 0.11 -9.16 -10.16
C GLU A 38 1.62 -9.23 -9.95
N VAL A 39 2.15 -10.41 -9.59
CA VAL A 39 3.61 -10.64 -9.52
C VAL A 39 4.25 -10.43 -10.88
N VAL A 40 3.65 -10.91 -11.97
CA VAL A 40 4.16 -10.65 -13.34
C VAL A 40 4.20 -9.16 -13.64
N GLY A 41 3.14 -8.41 -13.29
CA GLY A 41 3.11 -6.96 -13.45
C GLY A 41 4.22 -6.24 -12.67
N ALA A 42 4.47 -6.65 -11.43
CA ALA A 42 5.55 -6.10 -10.62
C ALA A 42 6.95 -6.45 -11.16
N LEU A 43 7.14 -7.67 -11.67
CA LEU A 43 8.40 -8.07 -12.32
C LEU A 43 8.67 -7.25 -13.58
N ILE A 44 7.65 -6.97 -14.40
CA ILE A 44 7.78 -6.10 -15.57
C ILE A 44 8.26 -4.71 -15.14
N LEU A 45 7.63 -4.11 -14.11
CA LEU A 45 8.04 -2.81 -13.59
C LEU A 45 9.47 -2.85 -13.04
N GLY A 46 9.83 -3.90 -12.29
CA GLY A 46 11.18 -4.09 -11.76
C GLY A 46 12.24 -4.19 -12.86
N ILE A 47 11.96 -4.92 -13.94
CA ILE A 47 12.84 -5.03 -15.10
C ILE A 47 13.00 -3.67 -15.79
N ILE A 48 11.90 -2.93 -16.02
CA ILE A 48 11.93 -1.59 -16.62
C ILE A 48 12.85 -0.66 -15.81
N VAL A 49 12.75 -0.68 -14.47
CA VAL A 49 13.62 0.12 -13.60
C VAL A 49 15.07 -0.33 -13.73
N LEU A 50 15.32 -1.65 -13.74
CA LEU A 50 16.67 -2.22 -13.82
C LEU A 50 17.40 -1.86 -15.11
N VAL A 51 16.70 -1.84 -16.26
CA VAL A 51 17.30 -1.54 -17.57
C VAL A 51 17.35 -0.05 -17.90
N SER A 52 16.82 0.81 -17.03
CA SER A 52 16.85 2.27 -17.24
C SER A 52 18.29 2.80 -17.24
N SER A 53 18.64 3.61 -18.23
CA SER A 53 20.03 3.92 -18.65
C SER A 53 20.92 4.65 -17.62
N ARG A 54 20.45 4.86 -16.39
CA ARG A 54 21.18 5.55 -15.31
C ARG A 54 21.11 4.81 -13.96
N PHE A 55 20.55 3.61 -13.92
CA PHE A 55 20.34 2.92 -12.66
C PHE A 55 21.56 2.09 -12.26
N GLN A 56 22.08 2.33 -11.06
CA GLN A 56 23.06 1.47 -10.41
C GLN A 56 22.37 0.80 -9.22
N LEU A 57 22.42 -0.53 -9.18
CA LEU A 57 21.79 -1.29 -8.11
C LEU A 57 22.59 -1.11 -6.81
N ASP A 58 21.94 -0.57 -5.79
CA ASP A 58 22.54 -0.47 -4.45
C ASP A 58 22.52 -1.86 -3.78
N VAL A 59 23.65 -2.26 -3.19
CA VAL A 59 23.88 -3.59 -2.61
C VAL A 59 24.18 -3.49 -1.13
N HIS A 60 23.19 -3.05 -0.35
CA HIS A 60 23.27 -3.05 1.11
C HIS A 60 22.47 -4.23 1.70
N PRO A 61 23.10 -5.22 2.38
CA PRO A 61 22.41 -6.45 2.80
C PRO A 61 21.15 -6.23 3.65
N LYS A 62 21.20 -5.31 4.61
CA LYS A 62 20.01 -4.96 5.42
C LYS A 62 18.94 -4.26 4.60
N GLY A 63 19.35 -3.41 3.64
CA GLY A 63 18.42 -2.69 2.76
C GLY A 63 17.68 -3.67 1.84
N ILE A 64 18.40 -4.64 1.30
CA ILE A 64 17.84 -5.75 0.51
C ILE A 64 16.86 -6.56 1.36
N ALA A 65 17.24 -6.92 2.60
CA ALA A 65 16.35 -7.67 3.49
C ALA A 65 15.03 -6.90 3.76
N PHE A 66 15.11 -5.61 4.11
CA PHE A 66 13.92 -4.78 4.28
C PHE A 66 13.10 -4.67 3.00
N ALA A 67 13.72 -4.47 1.84
CA ALA A 67 13.01 -4.38 0.56
C ALA A 67 12.27 -5.68 0.21
N ILE A 68 12.88 -6.84 0.45
CA ILE A 68 12.24 -8.15 0.28
C ILE A 68 11.05 -8.28 1.23
N THR A 69 11.23 -7.96 2.52
CA THR A 69 10.14 -8.00 3.50
C THR A 69 9.00 -7.05 3.12
N THR A 70 9.30 -5.83 2.65
CA THR A 70 8.30 -4.88 2.14
C THR A 70 7.52 -5.47 0.97
N GLY A 71 8.20 -6.10 0.01
CA GLY A 71 7.55 -6.78 -1.11
C GLY A 71 6.62 -7.91 -0.65
N MET A 72 7.10 -8.79 0.23
CA MET A 72 6.31 -9.90 0.77
C MET A 72 5.06 -9.42 1.51
N LEU A 73 5.20 -8.41 2.38
CA LEU A 73 4.06 -7.84 3.12
C LEU A 73 3.08 -7.13 2.18
N GLY A 74 3.58 -6.41 1.18
CA GLY A 74 2.76 -5.76 0.15
C GLY A 74 1.90 -6.76 -0.62
N PHE A 75 2.50 -7.85 -1.11
CA PHE A 75 1.77 -8.90 -1.82
C PHE A 75 0.81 -9.69 -0.90
N LEU A 76 1.19 -9.94 0.35
CA LEU A 76 0.30 -10.56 1.32
C LEU A 76 -0.93 -9.65 1.58
N GLY A 77 -0.71 -8.35 1.74
CA GLY A 77 -1.77 -7.35 1.87
C GLY A 77 -2.67 -7.31 0.64
N ALA A 78 -2.09 -7.30 -0.57
CA ALA A 78 -2.82 -7.36 -1.84
C ALA A 78 -3.66 -8.64 -1.95
N PHE A 79 -3.12 -9.79 -1.55
CA PHE A 79 -3.86 -11.05 -1.55
C PHE A 79 -5.05 -11.03 -0.58
N CYS A 80 -4.85 -10.52 0.64
CA CYS A 80 -5.94 -10.31 1.60
C CYS A 80 -7.00 -9.33 1.06
N PHE A 81 -6.56 -8.25 0.41
CA PHE A 81 -7.44 -7.28 -0.22
C PHE A 81 -8.29 -7.92 -1.33
N LEU A 82 -7.66 -8.66 -2.26
CA LEU A 82 -8.34 -9.42 -3.32
C LEU A 82 -9.40 -10.37 -2.74
N MET A 83 -9.07 -11.11 -1.68
CA MET A 83 -10.01 -12.00 -1.00
C MET A 83 -11.19 -11.24 -0.38
N ALA A 84 -10.96 -10.05 0.17
CA ALA A 84 -12.00 -9.23 0.76
C ALA A 84 -12.91 -8.61 -0.31
N VAL A 85 -12.35 -7.98 -1.35
CA VAL A 85 -13.15 -7.36 -2.43
C VAL A 85 -13.87 -8.39 -3.29
N SER A 86 -13.40 -9.64 -3.36
CA SER A 86 -14.15 -10.70 -4.04
C SER A 86 -15.44 -11.09 -3.32
N ARG A 87 -15.60 -10.73 -2.04
CA ARG A 87 -16.75 -11.10 -1.19
C ARG A 87 -17.55 -9.89 -0.69
N GLY A 88 -16.96 -8.71 -0.69
CA GLY A 88 -17.56 -7.48 -0.16
C GLY A 88 -17.62 -6.32 -1.16
N PRO A 89 -18.28 -5.22 -0.77
CA PRO A 89 -18.26 -3.98 -1.54
C PRO A 89 -16.88 -3.31 -1.45
N VAL A 90 -16.38 -2.83 -2.59
CA VAL A 90 -15.06 -2.18 -2.68
C VAL A 90 -14.95 -0.97 -1.75
N THR A 91 -16.04 -0.20 -1.58
CA THR A 91 -16.08 0.98 -0.71
C THR A 91 -15.72 0.65 0.74
N LEU A 92 -16.30 -0.41 1.33
CA LEU A 92 -16.01 -0.79 2.71
C LEU A 92 -14.59 -1.33 2.84
N VAL A 93 -14.19 -2.24 1.94
CA VAL A 93 -12.85 -2.87 2.00
C VAL A 93 -11.73 -1.84 1.79
N ALA A 94 -11.88 -0.96 0.80
CA ALA A 94 -10.92 0.10 0.52
C ALA A 94 -10.84 1.11 1.67
N THR A 95 -12.00 1.51 2.22
CA THR A 95 -12.02 2.43 3.36
C THR A 95 -11.33 1.81 4.56
N MET A 96 -11.69 0.59 4.98
CA MET A 96 -11.07 -0.09 6.12
C MET A 96 -9.56 -0.31 5.95
N SER A 97 -9.14 -0.75 4.77
CA SER A 97 -7.71 -0.97 4.49
C SER A 97 -6.90 0.33 4.49
N ALA A 98 -7.52 1.47 4.22
CA ALA A 98 -6.86 2.77 4.29
C ALA A 98 -6.49 3.23 5.73
N LEU A 99 -6.80 2.47 6.80
CA LEU A 99 -6.23 2.71 8.15
C LEU A 99 -4.81 2.23 8.34
N TYR A 100 -4.22 1.50 7.39
CA TYR A 100 -2.85 1.04 7.57
C TYR A 100 -1.84 2.17 7.96
N PRO A 101 -2.03 3.48 7.64
CA PRO A 101 -1.17 4.54 8.15
C PRO A 101 -1.18 4.65 9.68
N VAL A 102 -2.27 4.30 10.36
CA VAL A 102 -2.31 4.26 11.84
C VAL A 102 -1.27 3.29 12.38
N ILE A 103 -1.22 2.08 11.81
CA ILE A 103 -0.21 1.08 12.18
C ILE A 103 1.20 1.62 11.87
N SER A 104 1.38 2.24 10.70
CA SER A 104 2.67 2.79 10.28
C SER A 104 3.16 3.90 11.22
N ILE A 105 2.26 4.79 11.65
CA ILE A 105 2.56 5.87 12.60
C ILE A 105 2.93 5.29 13.96
N LEU A 106 2.17 4.30 14.47
CA LEU A 106 2.51 3.64 15.73
C LEU A 106 3.90 2.99 15.67
N LEU A 107 4.21 2.30 14.56
CA LEU A 107 5.55 1.73 14.36
C LEU A 107 6.63 2.81 14.29
N ALA A 108 6.36 3.95 13.65
CA ALA A 108 7.29 5.08 13.63
C ALA A 108 7.55 5.66 15.03
N VAL A 109 6.52 5.75 15.87
CA VAL A 109 6.65 6.18 17.27
C VAL A 109 7.45 5.19 18.09
N PHE A 110 7.13 3.90 18.02
CA PHE A 110 7.73 2.91 18.91
C PHE A 110 9.11 2.43 18.46
N ILE A 111 9.35 2.35 17.15
CA ILE A 111 10.58 1.79 16.57
C ILE A 111 11.54 2.90 16.12
N LEU A 112 11.02 3.93 15.46
CA LEU A 112 11.84 5.06 14.98
C LEU A 112 11.94 6.20 16.00
N HIS A 113 11.20 6.12 17.10
CA HIS A 113 11.14 7.15 18.15
C HIS A 113 10.72 8.53 17.62
N GLU A 114 9.89 8.56 16.57
CA GLU A 114 9.33 9.80 16.05
C GLU A 114 8.30 10.39 17.02
N SER A 115 8.32 11.72 17.18
CA SER A 115 7.35 12.43 18.00
C SER A 115 6.10 12.78 17.18
N VAL A 116 4.92 12.38 17.66
CA VAL A 116 3.63 12.76 17.06
C VAL A 116 3.15 14.06 17.69
N THR A 117 2.90 15.06 16.86
CA THR A 117 2.31 16.32 17.29
C THR A 117 0.84 16.15 17.67
N LEU A 118 0.30 17.03 18.53
CA LEU A 118 -1.12 17.02 18.88
C LEU A 118 -2.02 17.10 17.64
N GLN A 119 -1.63 17.88 16.64
CA GLN A 119 -2.37 18.02 15.38
C GLN A 119 -2.44 16.70 14.60
N GLN A 120 -1.33 15.96 14.50
CA GLN A 120 -1.31 14.64 13.86
C GLN A 120 -2.19 13.64 14.63
N SER A 121 -2.13 13.64 15.95
CA SER A 121 -2.98 12.78 16.79
C SER A 121 -4.47 13.04 16.59
N VAL A 122 -4.87 14.32 16.54
CA VAL A 122 -6.26 14.70 16.22
C VAL A 122 -6.64 14.27 14.80
N GLY A 123 -5.74 14.44 13.83
CA GLY A 123 -5.97 13.98 12.46
C GLY A 123 -6.20 12.46 12.36
N ILE A 124 -5.40 11.67 13.09
CA ILE A 124 -5.56 10.22 13.18
C ILE A 124 -6.93 9.87 13.80
N ALA A 125 -7.30 10.52 14.90
CA ALA A 125 -8.59 10.28 15.56
C ALA A 125 -9.76 10.61 14.64
N LEU A 126 -9.70 11.72 13.90
CA LEU A 126 -10.71 12.10 12.91
C LEU A 126 -10.79 11.12 11.74
N ALA A 127 -9.64 10.61 11.25
CA ALA A 127 -9.62 9.60 10.19
C ALA A 127 -10.28 8.28 10.63
N ILE A 128 -10.01 7.84 11.87
CA ILE A 128 -10.66 6.67 12.48
C ILE A 128 -12.16 6.91 12.63
N LEU A 129 -12.58 8.10 13.09
CA LEU A 129 -13.99 8.43 13.24
C LEU A 129 -14.72 8.45 11.88
N ALA A 130 -14.13 9.10 10.88
CA ALA A 130 -14.69 9.14 9.52
C ALA A 130 -14.89 7.73 8.95
N MET A 131 -13.96 6.82 9.22
CA MET A 131 -14.14 5.41 8.87
C MET A 131 -15.34 4.78 9.53
N ILE A 132 -15.45 4.86 10.86
CA ILE A 132 -16.55 4.24 11.60
C ILE A 132 -17.88 4.66 10.99
N LEU A 133 -18.01 5.95 10.64
CA LEU A 133 -19.20 6.50 9.99
C LEU A 133 -19.42 5.98 8.56
N VAL A 134 -18.37 5.75 7.77
CA VAL A 134 -18.49 5.19 6.42
C VAL A 134 -18.84 3.70 6.44
N THR A 135 -18.42 2.98 7.49
CA THR A 135 -18.61 1.53 7.62
C THR A 135 -19.85 1.10 8.40
N ALA A 136 -20.48 2.02 9.15
CA ALA A 136 -21.72 1.79 9.90
C ALA A 136 -22.94 1.80 8.96
#